data_AF-A0A7K2X9V2-F1
#
_entry.id   AF-A0A7K2X9V2-F1
#
_cell.length_a   1.000
_cell.length_b   1.000
_cell.length_c   1.000
_cell.angle_alpha   90.00
_cell.angle_beta   90.00
_cell.angle_gamma   90.00
#
_symmetry.space_group_name_H-M   'P 1'
#
loop_
_entity.id
_entity.type
_entity.pdbx_description
1 polymer ?
#
loop_
_entity_poly.entity_id
_entity_poly.type
_entity_poly.pdbx_seq_one_letter_code
_entity_poly.pdbx_strand_id
1 'polypeptide(L)'
;VQYADYTLWQRDLLDGQEGESGLAGEQLAHWRDALDGLPPLLALPTDRPRPAESDGAGALTALDVSAATHRALLRHARSSGATLFMVVQAALAALLTRHGAGTD
;
A
#
# COMPACT_ATOMS: atom_id res chain seq x y z
N VAL A 1 -17.54 -12.70 -18.89
CA VAL A 1 -17.76 -11.49 -18.08
C VAL A 1 -17.15 -10.32 -18.83
N GLN A 2 -17.98 -9.37 -19.27
CA GLN A 2 -17.52 -8.10 -19.84
C GLN A 2 -17.31 -7.08 -18.72
N TYR A 3 -16.54 -6.03 -18.99
CA TYR A 3 -16.30 -4.98 -17.99
C TYR A 3 -17.60 -4.34 -17.49
N ALA A 4 -18.60 -4.19 -18.38
CA ALA A 4 -19.92 -3.69 -18.02
C ALA A 4 -20.63 -4.58 -16.99
N ASP A 5 -20.57 -5.91 -17.15
CA ASP A 5 -21.15 -6.86 -16.19
C ASP A 5 -20.50 -6.73 -14.82
N TYR A 6 -19.17 -6.56 -14.79
CA TYR A 6 -18.42 -6.33 -13.55
C TYR A 6 -18.83 -5.02 -12.87
N THR A 7 -19.01 -3.93 -13.62
CA THR A 7 -19.42 -2.64 -13.05
C THR A 7 -20.82 -2.68 -12.45
N LEU A 8 -21.75 -3.40 -13.09
CA LEU A 8 -23.11 -3.57 -12.55
C LEU A 8 -23.08 -4.43 -11.29
N TRP A 9 -22.36 -5.55 -11.31
CA TRP A 9 -22.16 -6.39 -10.14
C TRP A 9 -21.50 -5.63 -8.97
N GLN A 10 -20.47 -4.84 -9.24
CA GLN A 10 -19.78 -4.07 -8.21
C GLN A 10 -20.70 -3.01 -7.59
N ARG A 11 -21.49 -2.32 -8.41
CA ARG A 11 -22.48 -1.36 -7.91
C ARG A 11 -23.50 -2.06 -7.02
N ASP A 12 -24.06 -3.19 -7.48
CA ASP A 12 -25.07 -3.91 -6.70
C ASP A 12 -24.50 -4.47 -5.38
N LEU A 13 -23.21 -4.85 -5.35
CA LEU A 13 -22.49 -5.24 -4.13
C LEU A 13 -22.35 -4.07 -3.13
N LEU A 14 -22.18 -2.85 -3.62
CA LEU A 14 -22.03 -1.64 -2.80
C LEU A 14 -23.38 -1.03 -2.38
N ASP A 15 -24.40 -1.14 -3.25
CA ASP A 15 -25.76 -0.62 -3.05
C ASP A 15 -26.67 -1.63 -2.30
N GLY A 16 -26.18 -2.85 -2.07
CA GLY A 16 -26.92 -3.95 -1.47
C GLY A 16 -27.60 -3.58 -0.14
N GLN A 17 -28.83 -4.05 0.04
CA GLN A 17 -29.76 -3.73 1.13
C GLN A 17 -29.29 -4.16 2.55
N GLU A 18 -28.11 -4.78 2.68
CA GLU A 18 -27.58 -5.25 3.97
C GLU A 18 -26.88 -4.15 4.79
N GLY A 19 -26.70 -2.94 4.22
CA GLY A 19 -26.20 -1.77 4.95
C GLY A 19 -24.85 -2.01 5.65
N GLU A 20 -24.67 -1.40 6.83
CA GLU A 20 -23.48 -1.56 7.69
C GLU A 20 -23.22 -3.01 8.14
N SER A 21 -24.18 -3.93 7.95
CA SER A 21 -24.09 -5.35 8.35
C SER A 21 -23.75 -6.33 7.24
N GLY A 22 -23.64 -5.89 5.98
CA GLY A 22 -23.17 -6.73 4.86
C GLY A 22 -21.64 -6.72 4.71
N LEU A 23 -21.10 -7.57 3.83
CA LEU A 23 -19.64 -7.66 3.58
C LEU A 23 -18.99 -6.30 3.26
N ALA A 24 -19.68 -5.44 2.50
CA ALA A 24 -19.21 -4.10 2.18
C ALA A 24 -19.14 -3.20 3.43
N GLY A 25 -20.13 -3.31 4.33
CA GLY A 25 -20.16 -2.61 5.61
C GLY A 25 -19.04 -3.07 6.55
N GLU A 26 -18.82 -4.39 6.67
CA GLU A 26 -17.73 -4.96 7.47
C GLU A 26 -16.35 -4.52 6.97
N GLN A 27 -16.11 -4.57 5.66
CA GLN A 27 -14.86 -4.08 5.07
C GLN A 27 -14.69 -2.58 5.26
N LEU A 28 -15.75 -1.80 5.14
CA LEU A 28 -15.69 -0.36 5.38
C LEU A 28 -15.35 -0.05 6.84
N ALA A 29 -15.97 -0.77 7.79
CA ALA A 29 -15.68 -0.63 9.22
C ALA A 29 -14.21 -0.96 9.52
N HIS A 30 -13.70 -2.06 8.95
CA HIS A 30 -12.29 -2.44 9.07
C HIS A 30 -11.36 -1.34 8.55
N TRP A 31 -11.60 -0.80 7.35
CA TRP A 31 -10.73 0.24 6.78
C TRP A 31 -10.81 1.57 7.50
N ARG A 32 -11.97 1.91 8.07
CA ARG A 32 -12.11 3.12 8.91
C ARG A 32 -11.26 3.02 10.17
N ASP A 33 -11.24 1.86 10.81
CA ASP A 33 -10.41 1.59 11.99
C ASP A 33 -8.91 1.51 11.64
N ALA A 34 -8.56 0.72 10.61
CA ALA A 34 -7.18 0.49 10.22
C ALA A 34 -6.45 1.75 9.69
N LEU A 35 -7.20 2.75 9.22
CA LEU A 35 -6.66 4.01 8.69
C LEU A 35 -6.94 5.21 9.61
N ASP A 36 -7.52 4.99 10.78
CA ASP A 36 -7.77 6.07 11.74
C ASP A 36 -6.47 6.64 12.28
N GLY A 37 -6.42 7.97 12.45
CA GLY A 37 -5.24 8.65 13.01
C GLY A 37 -3.99 8.72 12.11
N LEU A 38 -4.04 8.18 10.88
CA LEU A 38 -2.90 8.24 9.96
C LEU A 38 -2.47 9.70 9.68
N PRO A 39 -1.16 9.97 9.58
CA PRO A 39 -0.67 11.29 9.26
C PRO A 39 -1.10 11.68 7.83
N PRO A 40 -1.50 12.95 7.60
CA PRO A 40 -1.92 13.40 6.28
C PRO A 40 -0.75 13.48 5.28
N LEU A 41 0.49 13.48 5.78
CA LEU A 41 1.70 13.58 4.96
C LEU A 41 2.91 12.91 5.64
N LEU A 42 3.69 12.16 4.85
CA LEU A 42 5.00 11.64 5.26
C LEU A 42 6.05 12.75 5.24
N ALA A 43 6.80 12.87 6.33
CA ALA A 43 7.92 13.83 6.45
C ALA A 43 9.19 13.26 5.82
N LEU A 44 9.31 13.33 4.49
CA LEU A 44 10.51 12.90 3.76
C LEU A 44 11.50 14.05 3.58
N PRO A 45 12.82 13.76 3.51
CA PRO A 45 13.86 14.76 3.24
C PRO A 45 13.86 15.11 1.75
N THR A 46 12.89 15.91 1.32
CA THR A 46 12.74 16.30 -0.09
C THR A 46 13.71 17.42 -0.46
N ASP A 47 14.24 17.37 -1.69
CA ASP A 47 15.18 18.39 -2.19
C ASP A 47 14.55 19.77 -2.40
N ARG A 48 13.22 19.82 -2.55
CA ARG A 48 12.44 21.04 -2.81
C ARG A 48 11.13 21.02 -2.02
N PRO A 49 10.55 22.19 -1.70
CA PRO A 49 9.22 22.26 -1.10
C PRO A 49 8.15 21.72 -2.05
N ARG A 50 7.10 21.12 -1.49
CA ARG A 50 5.96 20.61 -2.26
C ARG A 50 5.21 21.78 -2.92
N PRO A 51 4.96 21.76 -4.24
CA PRO A 51 4.16 22.79 -4.89
C PRO A 51 2.68 22.67 -4.49
N ALA A 52 1.94 23.77 -4.59
CA ALA A 52 0.50 23.81 -4.29
C ALA A 52 -0.32 22.99 -5.31
N GLU A 53 0.13 22.96 -6.57
CA GLU A 53 -0.46 22.19 -7.66
C GLU A 53 0.56 21.18 -8.18
N SER A 54 0.11 19.93 -8.39
CA SER A 54 0.95 18.88 -8.96
C SER A 54 0.98 19.02 -10.48
N ASP A 55 2.17 19.09 -11.08
CA ASP A 55 2.36 19.11 -12.53
C ASP A 55 2.35 17.71 -13.16
N GLY A 56 2.41 16.65 -12.34
CA GLY A 56 2.44 15.26 -12.78
C GLY A 56 3.76 14.83 -13.40
N ALA A 57 4.81 15.65 -13.33
CA ALA A 57 6.14 15.29 -13.82
C ALA A 57 6.80 14.24 -12.92
N GLY A 58 7.43 13.24 -13.54
CA GLY A 58 8.10 12.16 -12.83
C GLY A 58 9.31 11.62 -13.60
N ALA A 59 10.18 10.91 -12.89
CA ALA A 59 11.34 10.24 -13.45
C ALA A 59 11.40 8.79 -12.96
N LEU A 60 12.03 7.91 -13.74
CA LEU A 60 12.23 6.50 -13.39
C LEU A 60 13.71 6.24 -13.12
N THR A 61 13.99 5.57 -12.00
CA THR A 61 15.33 5.07 -11.67
C THR A 61 15.26 3.56 -11.52
N ALA A 62 16.04 2.84 -12.33
CA ALA A 62 16.14 1.39 -12.23
C ALA A 62 16.97 0.99 -11.00
N LEU A 63 16.54 -0.07 -10.32
CA LEU A 63 17.25 -0.68 -9.21
C LEU A 63 17.38 -2.18 -9.47
N ASP A 64 18.62 -2.65 -9.55
CA ASP A 64 18.90 -4.08 -9.69
C ASP A 64 19.20 -4.72 -8.34
N VAL A 65 18.53 -5.84 -8.05
CA VAL A 65 18.80 -6.67 -6.88
C VAL A 65 19.58 -7.91 -7.32
N SER A 66 20.79 -8.08 -6.77
CA SER A 66 21.62 -9.22 -7.13
C SER A 66 20.91 -10.56 -6.88
N ALA A 67 21.19 -11.57 -7.71
CA ALA A 67 20.63 -12.90 -7.53
C ALA A 67 20.96 -13.50 -6.15
N ALA A 68 22.11 -13.16 -5.56
CA ALA A 68 22.49 -13.59 -4.22
C ALA A 68 21.57 -12.98 -3.16
N THR A 69 21.33 -11.67 -3.22
CA THR A 69 20.40 -10.94 -2.33
C THR A 69 18.98 -11.47 -2.47
N HIS A 70 18.49 -11.65 -3.71
CA HIS A 70 17.16 -12.18 -3.96
C HIS A 70 16.95 -13.58 -3.34
N ARG A 71 17.93 -14.48 -3.49
CA ARG A 71 17.89 -15.81 -2.85
C ARG A 71 17.90 -15.72 -1.32
N ALA A 72 18.65 -14.77 -0.76
CA ALA A 72 18.67 -14.55 0.69
C ALA A 72 17.31 -14.08 1.22
N LEU A 73 16.66 -13.13 0.53
CA LEU A 73 15.32 -12.66 0.87
C LEU A 73 14.27 -13.78 0.78
N LEU A 74 14.35 -14.64 -0.25
CA LEU A 74 13.46 -15.80 -0.38
C LEU A 74 13.62 -16.79 0.78
N ARG A 75 14.85 -17.05 1.22
CA ARG A 75 15.09 -17.90 2.40
C ARG A 75 14.52 -17.27 3.66
N HIS A 76 14.73 -15.96 3.84
CA HIS A 76 14.20 -15.22 4.98
C HIS A 76 12.67 -15.24 5.02
N ALA A 77 12.02 -14.97 3.89
CA ALA A 77 10.56 -15.03 3.79
C ALA A 77 10.02 -16.39 4.25
N ARG A 78 10.60 -17.48 3.73
CA ARG A 78 10.22 -18.85 4.11
C ARG A 78 10.44 -19.15 5.60
N SER A 79 11.60 -18.77 6.16
CA SER A 79 11.89 -19.02 7.57
C SER A 79 10.97 -18.24 8.52
N SER A 80 10.43 -17.11 8.06
CA SER A 80 9.57 -16.23 8.84
C SER A 80 8.07 -16.46 8.57
N GLY A 81 7.69 -17.47 7.76
CA GLY A 81 6.30 -17.69 7.36
C GLY A 81 5.69 -16.56 6.52
N ALA A 82 6.53 -15.72 5.91
CA ALA A 82 6.14 -14.55 5.15
C ALA A 82 6.28 -14.78 3.64
N THR A 83 5.62 -13.94 2.85
CA THR A 83 5.86 -13.87 1.40
C THR A 83 7.05 -12.95 1.10
N LEU A 84 7.67 -13.10 -0.08
CA LEU A 84 8.71 -12.16 -0.53
C LEU A 84 8.17 -10.72 -0.59
N PHE A 85 6.90 -10.56 -0.98
CA PHE A 85 6.22 -9.27 -1.00
C PHE A 85 6.23 -8.59 0.38
N MET A 86 5.82 -9.31 1.43
CA MET A 86 5.85 -8.79 2.81
C MET A 86 7.26 -8.41 3.27
N VAL A 87 8.27 -9.20 2.91
CA VAL A 87 9.67 -8.89 3.26
C VAL A 87 10.17 -7.62 2.58
N VAL A 88 9.85 -7.44 1.29
CA VAL A 88 10.23 -6.22 0.54
C VAL A 88 9.45 -5.01 1.06
N GLN A 89 8.16 -5.17 1.38
CA GLN A 89 7.36 -4.12 2.00
C GLN A 89 7.94 -3.69 3.36
N ALA A 90 8.34 -4.63 4.20
CA ALA A 90 8.98 -4.35 5.49
C ALA A 90 10.34 -3.64 5.31
N ALA A 91 11.14 -4.06 4.32
CA ALA A 91 12.39 -3.37 3.99
C ALA A 91 12.16 -1.93 3.52
N LEU A 92 11.10 -1.68 2.74
CA LEU A 92 10.72 -0.33 2.33
C LEU A 92 10.27 0.52 3.52
N ALA A 93 9.40 0.00 4.38
CA ALA A 93 8.97 0.70 5.60
C ALA A 93 10.16 1.07 6.49
N ALA A 94 11.05 0.11 6.76
CA ALA A 94 12.27 0.34 7.54
C ALA A 94 13.19 1.38 6.89
N LEU A 95 13.29 1.39 5.56
CA LEU A 95 14.03 2.41 4.82
C LEU A 95 13.41 3.80 5.00
N LEU A 96 12.09 3.92 4.87
CA LEU A 96 11.38 5.19 5.04
C LEU A 96 11.52 5.71 6.47
N THR A 97 11.34 4.87 7.49
CA THR A 97 11.59 5.23 8.90
C THR A 97 13.01 5.71 9.11
N ARG A 98 14.02 5.02 8.55
CA ARG A 98 15.42 5.46 8.62
C ARG A 98 15.65 6.84 7.98
N HIS A 99 14.84 7.23 7.00
CA HIS A 99 14.91 8.53 6.35
C HIS A 99 13.99 9.59 6.97
N GLY A 100 13.41 9.33 8.14
CA GLY A 100 12.65 10.32 8.90
C GLY A 100 11.15 10.35 8.61
N ALA A 101 10.63 9.36 7.89
CA ALA A 101 9.19 9.29 7.55
C ALA A 101 8.27 9.08 8.77
N GLY A 102 8.81 8.75 9.94
CA GLY A 102 8.06 8.40 11.15
C GLY A 102 8.06 6.90 11.44
N THR A 103 7.33 6.51 12.48
CA THR A 103 7.22 5.13 13.01
C THR A 103 5.78 4.66 13.13
N ASP A 104 4.86 5.34 12.44
CA ASP A 104 3.46 4.94 12.32
C ASP A 104 3.33 3.68 11.44
#